data_AF-A0A382XYQ8-F1
#
_entry.id   AF-A0A382XYQ8-F1
#
_cell.length_a   1.000
_cell.length_b   1.000
_cell.length_c   1.000
_cell.angle_alpha   90.00
_cell.angle_beta   90.00
_cell.angle_gamma   90.00
#
_symmetry.space_group_name_H-M   'P 1'
#
loop_
_entity.id
_entity.type
_entity.pdbx_description
1 polymer ?
#
loop_
_entity_poly.entity_id
_entity_poly.type
_entity_poly.pdbx_seq_one_letter_code
_entity_poly.pdbx_strand_id
1 'polypeptide(L)'
;IGLDCNTAHVQPNGKYHYHGVPGLYLESLSPSGNEMLLVGWAADGFPIYYRYGHSSASDNTSSVKSLSSSYELITGDRPGDGDSAPCGEYTGTYTADYEYVDGLGDLDECNGRDGVTPEFPDGTYYYVITNEYPGIPRCFVGTPSSDFTIGPG
;
A
#
# COMPACT_ATOMS: atom_id res chain seq x y z
N ILE A 1 2.75 3.86 23.57
CA ILE A 1 1.50 3.05 23.46
C ILE A 1 1.87 1.80 22.68
N GLY A 2 1.48 0.62 23.14
CA GLY A 2 1.77 -0.65 22.45
C GLY A 2 0.78 -0.90 21.31
N LEU A 3 1.19 -1.69 20.32
CA LEU A 3 0.29 -2.21 19.28
C LEU A 3 -0.60 -3.30 19.87
N ASP A 4 -1.85 -3.38 19.40
CA ASP A 4 -2.75 -4.49 19.71
C ASP A 4 -2.60 -5.66 18.71
N CYS A 5 -3.48 -6.66 18.82
CA CYS A 5 -3.46 -7.84 17.94
C CYS A 5 -3.78 -7.55 16.46
N ASN A 6 -4.21 -6.32 16.13
CA ASN A 6 -4.43 -5.85 14.76
C ASN A 6 -3.27 -4.98 14.26
N THR A 7 -2.14 -4.94 14.97
CA THR A 7 -1.01 -4.08 14.63
C THR A 7 -1.40 -2.60 14.65
N ALA A 8 -2.27 -2.20 15.57
CA ALA A 8 -2.87 -0.87 15.58
C ALA A 8 -2.97 -0.31 17.01
N HIS A 9 -3.31 0.99 17.10
CA HIS A 9 -3.59 1.62 18.38
C HIS A 9 -4.45 2.89 18.24
N VAL A 10 -5.04 3.32 19.36
CA VAL A 10 -5.68 4.64 19.47
C VAL A 10 -4.64 5.75 19.69
N GLN A 11 -4.80 6.87 19.01
CA GLN A 11 -4.02 8.09 19.26
C GLN A 11 -4.74 8.99 20.30
N PRO A 12 -4.10 10.04 20.84
CA PRO A 12 -4.66 10.84 21.95
C PRO A 12 -6.05 11.46 21.69
N ASN A 13 -6.43 11.67 20.43
CA ASN A 13 -7.76 12.18 20.04
C ASN A 13 -8.83 11.08 19.89
N GLY A 14 -8.52 9.83 20.24
CA GLY A 14 -9.43 8.68 20.17
C GLY A 14 -9.49 7.99 18.80
N LYS A 15 -8.84 8.51 17.75
CA LYS A 15 -8.80 7.83 16.44
C LYS A 15 -7.91 6.58 16.50
N TYR A 16 -8.39 5.50 15.91
CA TYR A 16 -7.67 4.23 15.80
C TYR A 16 -6.99 4.15 14.44
N HIS A 17 -5.71 3.75 14.40
CA HIS A 17 -4.96 3.60 13.16
C HIS A 17 -4.00 2.41 13.20
N TYR A 18 -3.73 1.85 12.02
CA TYR A 18 -2.92 0.66 11.81
C TYR A 18 -1.46 1.02 11.46
N HIS A 19 -0.53 0.20 11.93
CA HIS A 19 0.91 0.22 11.60
C HIS A 19 1.33 -1.04 10.82
N GLY A 20 0.37 -1.87 10.43
CA GLY A 20 0.58 -3.10 9.67
C GLY A 20 -0.75 -3.72 9.25
N VAL A 21 -0.73 -5.02 8.97
CA VAL A 21 -1.88 -5.75 8.43
C VAL A 21 -3.07 -5.71 9.40
N PRO A 22 -4.24 -5.19 8.97
CA PRO A 22 -5.43 -5.09 9.81
C PRO A 22 -6.16 -6.44 9.90
N GLY A 23 -5.55 -7.41 10.61
CA GLY A 23 -5.91 -8.83 10.60
C GLY A 23 -7.40 -9.14 10.82
N LEU A 24 -7.99 -8.72 11.95
CA LEU A 24 -9.40 -9.04 12.24
C LEU A 24 -10.37 -8.32 11.30
N TYR A 25 -10.01 -7.14 10.80
CA TYR A 25 -10.83 -6.43 9.81
C TYR A 25 -10.86 -7.21 8.50
N LEU A 26 -9.70 -7.65 8.01
CA LEU A 26 -9.60 -8.46 6.80
C LEU A 26 -10.33 -9.80 6.93
N GLU A 27 -10.18 -10.49 8.07
CA GLU A 27 -10.91 -11.73 8.36
C GLU A 27 -12.43 -11.52 8.34
N SER A 28 -12.90 -10.38 8.84
CA SER A 28 -14.33 -10.04 8.82
C SER A 28 -14.87 -9.72 7.42
N LEU A 29 -14.03 -9.22 6.51
CA LEU A 29 -14.38 -8.99 5.11
C LEU A 29 -14.34 -10.28 4.30
N SER A 30 -13.29 -11.09 4.49
CA SER A 30 -13.11 -12.36 3.80
C SER A 30 -12.41 -13.39 4.70
N PRO A 31 -13.18 -14.33 5.25
CA PRO A 31 -12.63 -15.46 5.99
C PRO A 31 -11.74 -16.37 5.13
N SER A 32 -11.91 -16.35 3.80
CA SER A 32 -11.13 -17.19 2.88
C SER A 32 -9.76 -16.59 2.55
N GLY A 33 -9.63 -15.26 2.62
CA GLY A 33 -8.39 -14.50 2.50
C GLY A 33 -7.69 -14.56 1.13
N ASN A 34 -8.36 -15.05 0.09
CA ASN A 34 -7.75 -15.34 -1.22
C ASN A 34 -8.51 -14.72 -2.41
N GLU A 35 -9.12 -13.55 -2.20
CA GLU A 35 -9.88 -12.82 -3.21
C GLU A 35 -9.50 -11.33 -3.21
N MET A 36 -9.96 -10.57 -4.22
CA MET A 36 -9.79 -9.12 -4.22
C MET A 36 -10.68 -8.50 -3.15
N LEU A 37 -10.07 -7.77 -2.21
CA LEU A 37 -10.79 -7.15 -1.09
C LEU A 37 -10.71 -5.63 -1.16
N LEU A 38 -11.83 -4.99 -1.43
CA LEU A 38 -11.96 -3.53 -1.29
C LEU A 38 -11.96 -3.19 0.20
N VAL A 39 -10.93 -2.46 0.65
CA VAL A 39 -10.74 -2.11 2.08
C VAL A 39 -10.95 -0.63 2.35
N GLY A 40 -11.16 0.18 1.32
CA GLY A 40 -11.44 1.60 1.47
C GLY A 40 -11.28 2.39 0.19
N TRP A 41 -11.28 3.70 0.36
CA TRP A 41 -11.16 4.69 -0.70
C TRP A 41 -10.10 5.72 -0.32
N ALA A 42 -9.23 6.04 -1.27
CA ALA A 42 -8.27 7.11 -1.13
C ALA A 42 -8.97 8.47 -1.27
N ALA A 43 -8.34 9.52 -0.72
CA ALA A 43 -8.91 10.87 -0.71
C ALA A 43 -9.10 11.47 -2.12
N ASP A 44 -8.39 10.95 -3.12
CA ASP A 44 -8.51 11.33 -4.53
C ASP A 44 -9.59 10.53 -5.29
N GLY A 45 -10.33 9.67 -4.59
CA GLY A 45 -11.50 8.98 -5.12
C GLY A 45 -11.22 7.62 -5.74
N PHE A 46 -10.00 7.09 -5.69
CA PHE A 46 -9.70 5.75 -6.17
C PHE A 46 -9.84 4.69 -5.07
N PRO A 47 -10.31 3.47 -5.41
CA PRO A 47 -10.45 2.39 -4.45
C PRO A 47 -9.09 1.84 -4.00
N ILE A 48 -9.05 1.31 -2.78
CA ILE A 48 -7.88 0.67 -2.18
C ILE A 48 -8.22 -0.81 -1.94
N TYR A 49 -7.43 -1.70 -2.52
CA TYR A 49 -7.54 -3.14 -2.32
C TYR A 49 -6.41 -3.67 -1.44
N TYR A 50 -6.66 -4.78 -0.74
CA TYR A 50 -5.63 -5.46 0.04
C TYR A 50 -5.06 -6.66 -0.73
N ARG A 51 -3.75 -6.62 -0.98
CA ARG A 51 -2.83 -7.68 -1.42
C ARG A 51 -3.10 -8.32 -2.79
N TYR A 52 -4.35 -8.53 -3.15
CA TYR A 52 -4.74 -9.40 -4.25
C TYR A 52 -5.33 -8.63 -5.42
N GLY A 53 -5.05 -9.13 -6.62
CA GLY A 53 -5.66 -8.67 -7.87
C GLY A 53 -5.63 -9.74 -8.95
N HIS A 54 -6.35 -9.51 -10.05
CA HIS A 54 -6.31 -10.39 -11.22
C HIS A 54 -4.88 -10.54 -11.77
N SER A 55 -4.50 -11.76 -12.12
CA SER A 55 -3.19 -12.07 -12.69
C SER A 55 -2.97 -11.42 -14.05
N SER A 56 -4.04 -11.25 -14.83
CA SER A 56 -4.09 -10.32 -15.95
C SER A 56 -4.98 -9.15 -15.55
N ALA A 57 -4.39 -7.95 -15.44
CA ALA A 57 -5.07 -6.79 -14.86
C ALA A 57 -6.38 -6.41 -15.58
N SER A 58 -6.50 -6.71 -16.88
CA SER A 58 -7.69 -6.40 -17.70
C SER A 58 -8.65 -7.58 -17.89
N ASP A 59 -8.42 -8.72 -17.23
CA ASP A 59 -9.21 -9.95 -17.42
C ASP A 59 -9.81 -10.43 -16.09
N ASN A 60 -11.12 -10.22 -15.93
CA ASN A 60 -11.86 -10.59 -14.73
C ASN A 60 -12.10 -12.11 -14.60
N THR A 61 -11.76 -12.88 -15.63
CA THR A 61 -11.80 -14.34 -15.60
C THR A 61 -10.45 -14.96 -15.21
N SER A 62 -9.39 -14.14 -15.19
CA SER A 62 -8.07 -14.59 -14.77
C SER A 62 -8.05 -14.87 -13.26
N SER A 63 -7.21 -15.82 -12.85
CA SER A 63 -7.02 -16.12 -11.43
C SER A 63 -6.51 -14.91 -10.67
N VAL A 64 -6.81 -14.86 -9.37
CA VAL A 64 -6.29 -13.83 -8.48
C VAL A 64 -4.91 -14.25 -7.95
N LYS A 65 -3.98 -13.30 -7.87
CA LYS A 65 -2.64 -13.47 -7.30
C LYS A 65 -2.32 -12.34 -6.32
N SER A 66 -1.38 -12.59 -5.40
CA SER A 66 -0.79 -11.52 -4.59
C SER A 66 -0.02 -10.61 -5.55
N LEU A 67 -0.30 -9.31 -5.50
CA LEU A 67 0.38 -8.31 -6.32
C LEU A 67 1.65 -7.86 -5.60
N SER A 68 2.75 -7.76 -6.33
CA SER A 68 4.03 -7.28 -5.81
C SER A 68 4.26 -5.82 -6.20
N SER A 69 4.85 -5.05 -5.29
CA SER A 69 5.35 -3.71 -5.61
C SER A 69 6.48 -3.77 -6.64
N SER A 70 6.73 -2.63 -7.28
CA SER A 70 7.88 -2.43 -8.15
C SER A 70 8.99 -1.66 -7.46
N TYR A 71 9.15 -1.87 -6.14
CA TYR A 71 10.23 -1.29 -5.35
C TYR A 71 11.22 -2.36 -4.94
N GLU A 72 12.51 -2.06 -5.06
CA GLU A 72 13.58 -2.91 -4.55
C GLU A 72 14.49 -2.17 -3.58
N LEU A 73 15.15 -2.95 -2.73
CA LEU A 73 16.14 -2.45 -1.78
C LEU A 73 17.40 -2.08 -2.57
N ILE A 74 17.84 -0.83 -2.44
CA ILE A 74 19.10 -0.36 -3.02
C ILE A 74 20.25 -1.15 -2.40
N THR A 75 21.26 -1.52 -3.20
CA THR A 75 22.46 -2.20 -2.70
C THR A 75 23.60 -1.22 -2.39
N GLY A 76 24.46 -1.57 -1.43
CA GLY A 76 25.62 -0.77 -1.04
C GLY A 76 25.38 0.08 0.21
N ASP A 77 26.12 1.19 0.32
CA ASP A 77 26.10 2.07 1.50
C ASP A 77 25.38 3.39 1.23
N ARG A 78 24.68 3.88 2.25
CA ARG A 78 24.11 5.22 2.27
C ARG A 78 25.23 6.27 2.27
N PRO A 79 25.05 7.40 1.55
CA PRO A 79 26.06 8.44 1.42
C PRO A 79 26.17 9.38 2.64
N GLY A 80 25.36 9.17 3.68
CA GLY A 80 25.32 10.07 4.83
C GLY A 80 26.59 10.05 5.68
N ASP A 81 26.66 10.99 6.62
CA ASP A 81 27.76 11.17 7.57
C ASP A 81 27.48 10.52 8.94
N GLY A 82 26.25 10.07 9.19
CA GLY A 82 25.79 9.56 10.49
C GLY A 82 25.30 10.64 11.45
N ASP A 83 25.39 11.92 11.08
CA ASP A 83 25.00 13.07 11.91
C ASP A 83 23.81 13.81 11.28
N SER A 84 23.96 14.28 10.04
CA SER A 84 22.93 15.00 9.27
C SER A 84 22.11 14.06 8.38
N ALA A 85 22.68 12.92 7.99
CA ALA A 85 22.01 11.87 7.24
C ALA A 85 22.52 10.47 7.65
N PRO A 86 21.68 9.41 7.61
CA PRO A 86 22.11 8.06 7.93
C PRO A 86 23.22 7.55 7.00
N CYS A 87 24.21 6.87 7.55
CA CYS A 87 25.32 6.22 6.84
C CYS A 87 25.23 4.68 6.94
N GLY A 88 26.14 3.98 6.26
CA GLY A 88 26.22 2.50 6.26
C GLY A 88 25.22 1.81 5.34
N GLU A 89 25.22 0.47 5.33
CA GLU A 89 24.50 -0.35 4.35
C GLU A 89 23.00 -0.04 4.28
N TYR A 90 22.43 -0.04 3.07
CA TYR A 90 20.98 -0.01 2.89
C TYR A 90 20.34 -1.26 3.51
N THR A 91 19.58 -1.08 4.58
CA THR A 91 19.00 -2.16 5.40
C THR A 91 17.48 -2.29 5.24
N GLY A 92 16.85 -1.42 4.45
CA GLY A 92 15.39 -1.33 4.34
C GLY A 92 14.74 -0.68 5.56
N THR A 93 15.54 -0.07 6.44
CA THR A 93 15.06 0.65 7.63
C THR A 93 14.39 1.96 7.27
N TYR A 94 14.84 2.61 6.19
CA TYR A 94 14.31 3.90 5.75
C TYR A 94 13.58 3.76 4.41
N THR A 95 12.54 4.56 4.20
CA THR A 95 11.87 4.71 2.89
C THR A 95 12.87 5.02 1.77
N ALA A 96 13.91 5.81 2.07
CA ALA A 96 14.97 6.19 1.14
C ALA A 96 15.94 5.03 0.80
N ASP A 97 15.80 3.87 1.45
CA ASP A 97 16.60 2.68 1.10
C ASP A 97 16.05 1.94 -0.12
N TYR A 98 14.88 2.34 -0.61
CA TYR A 98 14.21 1.68 -1.72
C TYR A 98 14.14 2.59 -2.93
N GLU A 99 14.26 2.01 -4.11
CA GLU A 99 14.03 2.69 -5.38
C GLU A 99 12.91 2.01 -6.17
N TYR A 100 12.20 2.80 -6.97
CA TYR A 100 11.20 2.29 -7.89
C TYR A 100 11.88 1.82 -9.18
N VAL A 101 11.51 0.64 -9.65
CA VAL A 101 12.00 0.03 -10.88
C VAL A 101 10.80 -0.37 -11.75
N ASP A 102 10.58 0.37 -12.84
CA ASP A 102 9.47 0.11 -13.75
C ASP A 102 9.45 -1.34 -14.25
N GLY A 103 8.29 -1.98 -14.16
CA GLY A 103 8.07 -3.37 -14.56
C GLY A 103 8.70 -4.45 -13.67
N LEU A 104 9.28 -4.11 -12.52
CA LEU A 104 9.82 -5.10 -11.56
C LEU A 104 8.71 -5.97 -10.96
N GLY A 105 7.60 -5.34 -10.59
CA GLY A 105 6.43 -5.97 -9.99
C GLY A 105 5.16 -5.77 -10.81
N ASP A 106 4.02 -5.88 -10.13
CA ASP A 106 2.69 -5.70 -10.72
C ASP A 106 2.15 -4.26 -10.60
N LEU A 107 2.78 -3.44 -9.76
CA LEU A 107 2.28 -2.14 -9.32
C LEU A 107 3.20 -0.99 -9.77
N ASP A 108 2.63 0.19 -9.94
CA ASP A 108 3.34 1.41 -10.29
C ASP A 108 4.02 2.10 -9.09
N GLU A 109 4.58 3.29 -9.33
CA GLU A 109 5.25 4.09 -8.30
C GLU A 109 4.33 4.54 -7.16
N CYS A 110 3.01 4.66 -7.39
CA CYS A 110 2.05 4.97 -6.34
C CYS A 110 1.54 3.73 -5.60
N ASN A 111 2.06 2.55 -5.92
CA ASN A 111 1.65 1.24 -5.42
C ASN A 111 0.22 0.88 -5.83
N GLY A 112 -0.17 1.23 -7.05
CA GLY A 112 -1.44 0.85 -7.66
C GLY A 112 -1.27 0.35 -9.09
N ARG A 113 -2.39 0.15 -9.78
CA ARG A 113 -2.42 -0.16 -11.21
C ARG A 113 -3.82 0.07 -11.79
N ASP A 114 -3.91 0.19 -13.11
CA ASP A 114 -5.16 0.06 -13.84
C ASP A 114 -5.57 -1.40 -14.00
N GLY A 115 -6.85 -1.68 -13.83
CA GLY A 115 -7.41 -3.00 -14.11
C GLY A 115 -8.86 -3.16 -13.71
N VAL A 116 -9.41 -4.32 -14.03
CA VAL A 116 -10.77 -4.72 -13.61
C VAL A 116 -10.76 -5.19 -12.15
N THR A 117 -11.87 -4.96 -11.48
CA THR A 117 -12.13 -5.42 -10.11
C THR A 117 -13.59 -5.90 -9.99
N PRO A 118 -13.99 -6.55 -8.89
CA PRO A 118 -15.40 -6.95 -8.69
C PRO A 118 -16.38 -5.77 -8.77
N GLU A 119 -15.99 -4.60 -8.24
CA GLU A 119 -16.81 -3.38 -8.23
C GLU A 119 -16.70 -2.59 -9.54
N PHE A 120 -15.60 -2.73 -10.27
CA PHE A 120 -15.30 -2.01 -11.53
C PHE A 120 -14.98 -3.01 -12.65
N PRO A 121 -15.99 -3.72 -13.20
CA PRO A 121 -15.77 -4.73 -14.22
C PRO A 121 -15.29 -4.15 -15.56
N ASP A 122 -15.54 -2.86 -15.81
CA ASP A 122 -15.05 -2.13 -16.99
C ASP A 122 -13.65 -1.53 -16.78
N GLY A 123 -13.08 -1.68 -15.58
CA GLY A 123 -11.76 -1.18 -15.22
C GLY A 123 -11.78 0.13 -14.44
N THR A 124 -10.80 0.29 -13.57
CA THR A 124 -10.44 1.52 -12.86
C THR A 124 -8.95 1.49 -12.52
N TYR A 125 -8.37 2.65 -12.23
CA TYR A 125 -7.17 2.66 -11.41
C TYR A 125 -7.50 2.30 -9.97
N TYR A 126 -6.65 1.55 -9.30
CA TYR A 126 -6.80 1.24 -7.88
C TYR A 126 -5.45 1.11 -7.19
N TYR A 127 -5.43 1.51 -5.92
CA TYR A 127 -4.27 1.32 -5.04
C TYR A 127 -4.28 -0.05 -4.40
N VAL A 128 -3.11 -0.52 -4.00
CA VAL A 128 -2.95 -1.80 -3.31
C VAL A 128 -2.15 -1.62 -2.03
N ILE A 129 -2.65 -2.18 -0.94
CA ILE A 129 -1.89 -2.40 0.30
C ILE A 129 -1.19 -3.76 0.14
N THR A 130 0.14 -3.77 0.23
CA THR A 130 0.98 -4.97 0.10
C THR A 130 1.54 -5.39 1.45
N ASN A 131 2.05 -6.62 1.54
CA ASN A 131 2.77 -7.09 2.73
C ASN A 131 4.26 -6.71 2.69
N GLU A 132 4.76 -6.45 1.50
CA GLU A 132 6.10 -5.99 1.21
C GLU A 132 6.14 -4.47 1.05
N TYR A 133 7.33 -3.89 1.10
CA TYR A 133 7.50 -2.46 0.88
C TYR A 133 7.12 -2.07 -0.57
N PRO A 134 6.39 -0.97 -0.80
CA PRO A 134 5.76 -0.12 0.20
C PRO A 134 4.41 -0.72 0.65
N GLY A 135 4.21 -0.90 1.96
CA GLY A 135 2.98 -1.53 2.46
C GLY A 135 1.71 -0.69 2.29
N ILE A 136 1.83 0.60 1.98
CA ILE A 136 0.72 1.52 1.71
C ILE A 136 1.04 2.39 0.49
N PRO A 137 0.01 2.97 -0.17
CA PRO A 137 0.19 3.84 -1.32
C PRO A 137 1.15 5.01 -1.06
N ARG A 138 1.94 5.34 -2.08
CA ARG A 138 3.06 6.30 -1.95
C ARG A 138 2.71 7.71 -2.41
N CYS A 139 1.74 7.82 -3.31
CA CYS A 139 1.25 9.07 -3.88
C CYS A 139 -0.24 8.97 -4.23
N PHE A 140 -0.83 10.13 -4.52
CA PHE A 140 -2.14 10.23 -5.15
C PHE A 140 -1.97 10.44 -6.66
N VAL A 141 -2.62 9.62 -7.48
CA VAL A 141 -2.69 9.79 -8.94
C VAL A 141 -3.80 10.77 -9.34
N GLY A 142 -4.78 10.99 -8.47
CA GLY A 142 -5.83 12.01 -8.63
C GLY A 142 -5.59 13.26 -7.78
N THR A 143 -6.63 14.09 -7.66
CA THR A 143 -6.63 15.27 -6.78
C THR A 143 -7.33 14.93 -5.47
N PRO A 144 -6.63 14.90 -4.32
CA PRO A 144 -7.25 14.61 -3.03
C PRO A 144 -8.30 15.66 -2.64
N SER A 145 -9.44 15.21 -2.12
CA SER A 145 -10.44 16.11 -1.52
C SER A 145 -9.89 16.76 -0.24
N SER A 146 -10.17 18.05 -0.09
CA SER A 146 -9.85 18.81 1.12
C SER A 146 -10.56 18.28 2.37
N ASP A 147 -11.64 17.50 2.22
CA ASP A 147 -12.38 16.91 3.34
C ASP A 147 -11.53 15.94 4.17
N PHE A 148 -10.47 15.38 3.57
CA PHE A 148 -9.53 14.47 4.23
C PHE A 148 -8.33 15.18 4.88
N THR A 149 -8.27 16.51 4.85
CA THR A 149 -7.16 17.28 5.44
C THR A 149 -7.15 17.12 6.96
N ILE A 150 -6.04 16.63 7.53
CA ILE A 150 -5.84 16.49 8.98
C ILE A 150 -4.75 17.47 9.44
N GLY A 151 -5.14 18.57 10.08
CA GLY A 151 -4.23 19.61 10.61
C GLY A 151 -4.42 20.97 9.92
N PRO A 152 -3.78 22.05 10.42
CA PRO A 152 -3.80 23.33 9.72
C PRO A 152 -3.04 23.17 8.40
N GLY A 153 -3.67 23.57 7.30
CA GLY A 153 -3.15 23.44 5.94
C GLY A 153 -1.90 24.26 5.66
#